data_AF-K4C0H5-F1
#
_entry.id   AF-K4C0H5-F1
#
_cell.length_a   1.000
_cell.length_b   1.000
_cell.length_c   1.000
_cell.angle_alpha   90.00
_cell.angle_beta   90.00
_cell.angle_gamma   90.00
#
_symmetry.space_group_name_H-M   'P 1'
#
loop_
_entity.id
_entity.type
_entity.pdbx_description
1 polymer ?
#
loop_
_entity_poly.entity_id
_entity_poly.type
_entity_poly.pdbx_seq_one_letter_code
_entity_poly.pdbx_strand_id
1 'polypeptide(L)' 'MASLSNSISKGLLHSPELREYMLETFVYPREPELLKEIRLITSNNPR' A
#
# COMPACT_ATOMS: atom_id res chain seq x y z
N MET A 1 8.38 -28.38 -2.16
CA MET A 1 9.42 -27.62 -1.44
C MET A 1 9.58 -26.26 -2.10
N ALA A 2 8.63 -25.33 -1.90
CA ALA A 2 8.81 -23.95 -2.29
C ALA A 2 8.99 -23.16 -1.00
N SER A 3 10.22 -22.72 -0.76
CA SER A 3 10.59 -21.93 0.40
C SER A 3 9.75 -20.65 0.42
N LEU A 4 8.88 -20.50 1.42
CA LEU A 4 8.14 -19.28 1.74
C LEU A 4 9.10 -18.25 2.37
N SER A 5 10.21 -17.98 1.69
CA SER A 5 11.23 -17.05 2.14
C SER A 5 11.55 -16.10 0.99
N ASN A 6 10.66 -15.14 0.76
CA ASN A 6 11.11 -13.85 0.27
C ASN A 6 10.12 -12.80 0.74
N SER A 7 10.61 -11.95 1.64
CA SER A 7 10.01 -10.75 2.22
C SER A 7 8.48 -10.64 2.17
N ILE A 8 7.88 -10.50 3.36
CA ILE A 8 6.53 -9.91 3.53
C ILE A 8 6.56 -8.51 2.90
N SER A 9 6.38 -8.43 1.59
CA SER A 9 6.45 -7.23 0.78
C SER A 9 5.11 -6.52 0.88
N LYS A 10 4.70 -6.19 2.11
CA LYS A 10 3.52 -5.38 2.46
C LYS A 10 2.26 -5.63 1.59
N GLY A 11 1.92 -6.85 1.20
CA GLY A 11 0.72 -7.08 0.38
C GLY A 11 0.55 -8.48 -0.21
N LEU A 12 -0.60 -8.69 -0.85
CA LEU A 12 -1.00 -9.92 -1.57
C LEU A 12 -0.55 -9.94 -3.04
N LEU A 13 0.00 -8.83 -3.54
CA LEU A 13 0.34 -8.67 -4.94
C LEU A 13 1.73 -9.21 -5.26
N HIS A 14 1.92 -9.62 -6.51
CA HIS A 14 3.15 -10.25 -6.99
C HIS A 14 4.39 -9.36 -6.84
N SER A 15 4.26 -8.03 -6.90
CA SER A 15 5.36 -7.10 -6.72
C SER A 15 4.93 -5.79 -6.05
N PRO A 16 5.83 -5.09 -5.34
CA PRO A 16 5.55 -3.79 -4.75
C PRO A 16 5.31 -2.69 -5.81
N GLU A 17 5.95 -2.78 -6.98
CA GLU A 17 5.76 -1.84 -8.09
C GLU A 17 4.35 -1.95 -8.66
N LEU A 18 3.80 -3.18 -8.76
CA LEU A 18 2.41 -3.37 -9.20
C LEU A 18 1.44 -2.74 -8.20
N ARG A 19 1.70 -2.87 -6.91
CA ARG A 19 0.89 -2.22 -5.87
C ARG A 19 0.94 -0.70 -6.00
N GLU A 20 2.13 -0.13 -6.11
CA GLU A 20 2.32 1.32 -6.22
C GLU A 20 1.67 1.87 -7.49
N TYR A 21 1.86 1.21 -8.63
CA TYR A 21 1.18 1.55 -9.88
C TYR A 21 -0.34 1.58 -9.72
N MET A 22 -0.94 0.57 -9.06
CA MET A 22 -2.38 0.54 -8.83
C MET A 22 -2.85 1.68 -7.92
N LEU A 23 -2.12 1.97 -6.85
CA LEU A 23 -2.44 3.05 -5.92
C LEU A 23 -2.39 4.41 -6.60
N GLU A 24 -1.29 4.73 -7.28
CA GLU A 24 -1.08 6.01 -7.96
C GLU A 24 -2.04 6.21 -9.14
N THR A 25 -2.35 5.13 -9.88
CA THR A 25 -3.16 5.24 -11.10
C THR A 25 -4.66 5.22 -10.82
N PHE A 26 -5.12 4.36 -9.91
CA PHE A 26 -6.55 4.08 -9.75
C PHE A 26 -7.13 4.50 -8.40
N VAL A 27 -6.32 4.56 -7.35
CA VAL A 27 -6.81 4.79 -5.98
C VAL A 27 -6.65 6.24 -5.57
N TYR A 28 -5.42 6.75 -5.44
CA TYR A 28 -5.16 8.11 -4.94
C TYR A 28 -5.82 9.23 -5.76
N PRO A 29 -5.95 9.14 -7.10
CA PRO A 29 -6.67 10.17 -7.86
C PRO A 29 -8.17 10.26 -7.54
N ARG A 30 -8.73 9.21 -6.92
CA ARG A 30 -10.15 9.10 -6.57
C ARG A 30 -10.36 9.00 -5.05
N GLU A 31 -9.29 9.09 -4.27
CA GLU A 31 -9.35 9.06 -2.81
C GLU A 31 -10.00 10.38 -2.32
N PRO A 32 -11.09 10.33 -1.53
CA PRO A 32 -11.61 11.51 -0.87
C PRO A 32 -10.54 12.19 -0.01
N GLU A 33 -10.43 13.52 -0.05
CA GLU A 33 -9.37 14.26 0.68
C GLU A 33 -9.38 13.95 2.20
N LEU A 34 -10.55 13.79 2.81
CA LEU A 34 -10.66 13.40 4.23
C LEU A 34 -9.96 12.05 4.54
N LEU A 35 -10.03 11.08 3.63
CA LEU A 35 -9.37 9.78 3.81
C LEU A 35 -7.86 9.89 3.64
N LYS A 36 -7.40 10.72 2.69
CA LYS A 36 -5.99 11.03 2.49
C LYS A 36 -5.39 11.73 3.73
N GLU A 37 -6.12 12.67 4.33
CA GLU A 37 -5.74 13.32 5.59
C GLU A 37 -5.59 12.30 6.73
N ILE A 38 -6.61 11.43 6.93
CA ILE A 38 -6.57 10.37 7.95
C ILE A 38 -5.38 9.44 7.71
N ARG A 39 -5.09 9.07 6.46
CA ARG A 39 -3.96 8.22 6.09
C ARG A 39 -2.63 8.88 6.47
N LEU A 40 -2.46 10.17 6.22
CA LEU A 40 -1.26 10.92 6.61
C LEU A 40 -1.10 11.00 8.13
N ILE A 41 -2.18 11.26 8.87
CA ILE A 41 -2.17 11.30 10.33
C ILE A 41 -1.79 9.92 10.90
N THR A 42 -2.44 8.86 10.42
CA THR A 42 -2.23 7.49 10.90
C THR A 42 -0.84 6.95 10.53
N SER A 43 -0.20 7.48 9.49
CA SER A 43 1.16 7.08 9.09
C SER A 43 2.21 7.37 10.17
N ASN A 44 1.94 8.34 11.05
CA ASN A 44 2.81 8.72 12.16
C ASN A 44 2.43 8.03 13.48
N ASN A 45 1.35 7.24 13.50
CA ASN A 45 0.92 6.53 14.69
C ASN A 45 1.83 5.32 14.96
N PRO A 46 2.35 5.13 16.18
CA PRO A 46 3.09 3.92 16.52
C PRO A 46 2.22 2.68 16.30
N ARG A 47 2.84 1.61 15.81
CA ARG A 47 2.20 0.33 15.49
C ARG A 47 2.10 -0.60 16.69
#